data_AF-A0AAW4VD07-F1
#
_entry.id   AF-A0AAW4VD07-F1
#
_cell.length_a   1.000
_cell.length_b   1.000
_cell.length_c   1.000
_cell.angle_alpha   90.00
_cell.angle_beta   90.00
_cell.angle_gamma   90.00
#
_symmetry.space_group_name_H-M   'P 1'
#
loop_
_entity.id
_entity.type
_entity.pdbx_description
1 polymer ?
#
loop_
_entity_poly.entity_id
_entity_poly.type
_entity_poly.pdbx_seq_one_letter_code
_entity_poly.pdbx_strand_id
1 'polypeptide(L)'
;MIRKADIHGDYVIIGVEHQSTFDKNMIFRILNYDATTYINQVESKKEVYPVGSFVFYTGDEEWKLLETLKSIPSEMEPYINDWKLPVVDLKTMDARKLMNRRLRDVVEIDQSMFAGSYDGLRENRKIETESFMMAATFTCTNIRREDLPEGDEINMCKAMNQLFQRMRDEGKLNT
;
A
#
# COMPACT_ATOMS: atom_id res chain seq x y z
N MET A 1 3.27 11.93 -1.58
CA MET A 1 4.74 12.20 -1.50
C MET A 1 5.29 12.27 -2.91
N ILE A 2 6.22 13.19 -3.21
CA ILE A 2 6.94 13.23 -4.50
C ILE A 2 8.43 13.02 -4.23
N ARG A 3 9.10 12.15 -5.00
CA ARG A 3 10.55 11.93 -4.92
C ARG A 3 11.20 11.82 -6.29
N LYS A 4 12.41 12.35 -6.40
CA LYS A 4 13.30 12.05 -7.53
C LYS A 4 13.92 10.67 -7.30
N ALA A 5 13.82 9.79 -8.29
CA ALA A 5 14.36 8.45 -8.29
C ALA A 5 15.33 8.27 -9.47
N ASP A 6 16.35 7.44 -9.26
CA ASP A 6 17.24 6.96 -10.32
C ASP A 6 16.77 5.54 -10.68
N ILE A 7 16.45 5.34 -11.95
CA ILE A 7 16.09 4.04 -12.51
C ILE A 7 17.09 3.74 -13.63
N HIS A 8 18.06 2.88 -13.34
CA HIS A 8 19.08 2.45 -14.29
C HIS A 8 19.90 3.60 -14.91
N GLY A 9 20.12 4.69 -14.15
CA GLY A 9 20.84 5.87 -14.60
C GLY A 9 19.94 6.97 -15.18
N ASP A 10 18.65 6.71 -15.37
CA ASP A 10 17.67 7.72 -15.78
C ASP A 10 16.91 8.27 -14.58
N TYR A 11 16.83 9.60 -14.52
CA TYR A 11 16.10 10.26 -13.45
C TYR A 11 14.63 10.43 -13.78
N VAL A 12 13.78 9.98 -12.87
CA VAL A 12 12.32 10.17 -12.93
C VAL A 12 11.80 10.78 -11.63
N ILE A 13 10.67 11.48 -11.71
CA ILE A 13 9.96 11.98 -10.55
C ILE A 13 8.77 11.04 -10.29
N ILE A 14 8.74 10.45 -9.10
CA ILE A 14 7.69 9.52 -8.69
C ILE A 14 6.82 10.15 -7.61
N GLY A 15 5.53 10.27 -7.91
CA GLY A 15 4.49 10.55 -6.94
C GLY A 15 3.91 9.26 -6.35
N VAL A 16 3.73 9.24 -5.04
CA VAL A 16 3.00 8.17 -4.33
C VAL A 16 1.90 8.81 -3.50
N GLU A 17 0.67 8.40 -3.78
CA GLU A 17 -0.51 8.80 -3.02
C GLU A 17 -1.04 7.60 -2.24
N HIS A 18 -1.21 7.73 -0.92
CA HIS A 18 -1.83 6.68 -0.11
C HIS A 18 -3.35 6.85 -0.11
N GLN A 19 -4.08 5.74 -0.22
CA GLN A 19 -5.53 5.68 -0.09
C GLN A 19 -5.94 4.46 0.74
N SER A 20 -6.76 4.68 1.76
CA SER A 20 -7.43 3.61 2.52
C SER A 20 -8.93 3.48 2.18
N THR A 21 -9.46 4.41 1.38
CA THR A 21 -10.84 4.39 0.91
C THR A 21 -10.86 4.56 -0.60
N PHE A 22 -11.85 3.97 -1.27
CA PHE A 22 -11.97 4.10 -2.71
C PHE A 22 -12.40 5.53 -3.09
N ASP A 23 -11.62 6.19 -3.94
CA ASP A 23 -11.93 7.52 -4.48
C ASP A 23 -11.98 7.45 -6.02
N LYS A 24 -13.21 7.52 -6.57
CA LYS A 24 -13.45 7.53 -8.02
C LYS A 24 -12.79 8.70 -8.75
N ASN A 25 -12.47 9.80 -8.04
CA ASN A 25 -11.84 10.98 -8.62
C ASN A 25 -10.31 10.96 -8.50
N MET A 26 -9.74 9.88 -7.95
CA MET A 26 -8.30 9.78 -7.69
C MET A 26 -7.45 10.00 -8.94
N ILE A 27 -7.89 9.48 -10.08
CA ILE A 27 -7.21 9.67 -11.36
C ILE A 27 -7.06 11.15 -11.76
N PHE A 28 -8.08 11.98 -11.53
CA PHE A 28 -8.00 13.41 -11.84
C PHE A 28 -7.05 14.13 -10.89
N ARG A 29 -6.98 13.68 -9.63
CA ARG A 29 -6.02 14.23 -8.65
C ARG A 29 -4.58 13.91 -9.07
N ILE A 30 -4.31 12.66 -9.42
CA ILE A 30 -3.00 12.22 -9.91
C ILE A 30 -2.61 12.98 -11.18
N LEU A 31 -3.53 13.10 -12.14
CA LEU A 31 -3.30 13.88 -13.36
C LEU A 31 -2.94 15.33 -13.06
N ASN A 32 -3.63 15.97 -12.11
CA ASN A 32 -3.31 17.34 -11.69
C ASN A 32 -1.94 17.43 -11.00
N TYR A 33 -1.56 16.45 -10.19
CA TYR A 33 -0.24 16.41 -9.53
C TYR A 33 0.88 16.27 -10.56
N ASP A 34 0.74 15.37 -11.52
CA ASP A 34 1.73 15.14 -12.58
C ASP A 34 1.85 16.38 -13.47
N ALA A 35 0.72 16.93 -13.92
CA ALA A 35 0.69 18.14 -14.76
C ALA A 35 1.35 19.33 -14.05
N THR A 36 1.00 19.57 -12.78
CA THR A 36 1.59 20.66 -11.97
C THR A 36 3.10 20.46 -11.80
N THR A 37 3.54 19.21 -11.61
CA THR A 37 4.97 18.89 -11.51
C THR A 37 5.70 19.22 -12.81
N TYR A 38 5.14 18.86 -13.98
CA TYR A 38 5.71 19.24 -15.26
C TYR A 38 5.75 20.76 -15.47
N ILE A 39 4.65 21.47 -15.17
CA ILE A 39 4.59 22.93 -15.28
C ILE A 39 5.71 23.58 -14.46
N ASN A 40 5.86 23.17 -13.21
CA ASN A 40 6.92 23.68 -12.33
C ASN A 40 8.33 23.42 -12.88
N GLN A 41 8.58 22.26 -13.50
CA GLN A 41 9.86 21.97 -14.14
C GLN A 41 10.15 22.94 -15.29
N VAL A 42 9.18 23.13 -16.19
CA VAL A 42 9.29 24.01 -17.35
C VAL A 42 9.49 25.47 -16.92
N GLU A 43 8.68 25.96 -15.99
CA GLU A 43 8.76 27.34 -15.48
C GLU A 43 10.09 27.61 -14.78
N SER A 44 10.65 26.59 -14.10
CA SER A 44 11.97 26.70 -13.47
C SER A 44 13.14 26.72 -14.46
N LYS A 45 12.88 26.60 -15.78
CA LYS A 45 13.88 26.51 -16.87
C LYS A 45 14.94 25.42 -16.64
N LYS A 46 14.57 24.39 -15.88
CA LYS A 46 15.41 23.21 -15.66
C LYS A 46 15.13 22.17 -16.73
N GLU A 47 16.02 21.19 -16.81
CA GLU A 47 15.78 19.95 -17.53
C GLU A 47 14.46 19.32 -17.05
N VAL A 48 13.64 18.86 -18.00
CA VAL A 48 12.35 18.25 -17.72
C VAL A 48 12.55 16.76 -17.55
N TYR A 49 12.34 16.25 -16.35
CA TYR A 49 12.35 14.83 -16.05
C TYR A 49 10.94 14.24 -16.22
N PRO A 50 10.84 12.98 -16.68
CA PRO A 50 9.58 12.26 -16.68
C PRO A 50 8.98 12.20 -15.27
N VAL A 51 7.67 12.46 -15.19
CA VAL A 51 6.87 12.35 -13.98
C VAL A 51 5.92 11.17 -14.14
N GLY A 52 5.84 10.32 -13.13
CA GLY A 52 4.83 9.29 -13.02
C GLY A 52 4.36 9.16 -11.59
N SER A 53 3.10 8.78 -11.40
CA SER A 53 2.52 8.63 -10.08
C SER A 53 1.71 7.35 -9.97
N PHE A 54 1.66 6.79 -8.77
CA PHE A 54 0.80 5.63 -8.47
C PHE A 54 0.14 5.78 -7.10
N VAL A 55 -0.97 5.05 -6.94
CA VAL A 55 -1.70 4.98 -5.69
C VAL A 55 -1.25 3.74 -4.93
N PHE A 56 -0.85 3.91 -3.68
CA PHE A 56 -0.69 2.81 -2.75
C PHE A 56 -2.00 2.63 -1.97
N TYR A 57 -2.70 1.53 -2.23
CA TYR A 57 -4.04 1.29 -1.72
C TYR A 57 -4.02 0.24 -0.61
N THR A 58 -4.61 0.58 0.54
CA THR A 58 -4.69 -0.28 1.74
C THR A 58 -6.13 -0.40 2.24
N GLY A 59 -7.11 -0.19 1.36
CA GLY A 59 -8.52 -0.20 1.75
C GLY A 59 -9.14 -1.59 1.83
N ASP A 60 -10.28 -1.68 2.53
CA ASP A 60 -11.01 -2.93 2.73
C ASP A 60 -11.77 -3.41 1.48
N GLU A 61 -12.21 -2.47 0.64
CA GLU A 61 -12.88 -2.78 -0.62
C GLU A 61 -11.87 -3.14 -1.71
N GLU A 62 -12.32 -3.84 -2.75
CA GLU A 62 -11.49 -4.05 -3.94
C GLU A 62 -11.40 -2.74 -4.73
N TRP A 63 -10.21 -2.39 -5.22
CA TRP A 63 -10.08 -1.24 -6.12
C TRP A 63 -10.73 -1.52 -7.47
N LYS A 64 -11.95 -1.02 -7.66
CA LYS A 64 -12.67 -1.12 -8.94
C LYS A 64 -12.37 0.10 -9.79
N LEU A 65 -11.40 -0.03 -10.70
CA LEU A 65 -11.14 1.01 -11.68
C LEU A 65 -12.36 1.13 -12.60
N LEU A 66 -13.16 2.18 -12.37
CA LEU A 66 -14.18 2.59 -13.33
C LEU A 66 -13.45 3.10 -14.58
N GLU A 67 -13.93 2.72 -15.76
CA GLU A 67 -13.55 3.38 -17.01
C GLU A 67 -13.71 4.89 -16.81
N THR A 68 -12.59 5.60 -16.88
CA THR A 68 -12.49 6.99 -16.44
C THR A 68 -13.25 7.95 -17.33
N LEU A 69 -13.41 7.57 -18.59
CA LEU A 69 -14.17 8.29 -19.58
C LEU A 69 -15.35 7.43 -19.97
N LYS A 70 -16.49 8.08 -20.25
CA LYS A 70 -17.60 7.43 -20.95
C LYS A 70 -17.09 6.83 -22.27
N SER A 71 -17.85 5.90 -22.84
CA SER A 71 -17.60 5.32 -24.17
C SER A 71 -17.08 6.36 -25.16
N ILE A 72 -15.81 6.24 -25.54
CA ILE A 72 -15.18 7.09 -26.54
C ILE A 72 -15.68 6.63 -27.91
N PRO A 73 -16.17 7.52 -28.80
CA PRO A 73 -16.44 7.16 -30.18
C PRO A 73 -15.19 6.58 -30.83
N SER A 74 -15.29 5.45 -31.52
CA SER A 74 -14.10 4.73 -32.02
C SER A 74 -13.24 5.57 -32.97
N GLU A 75 -13.84 6.51 -33.69
CA GLU A 75 -13.11 7.47 -34.54
C GLU A 75 -12.21 8.42 -33.74
N MET A 76 -12.51 8.64 -32.47
CA MET A 76 -11.79 9.54 -31.57
C MET A 76 -10.78 8.82 -30.66
N GLU A 77 -10.81 7.48 -30.58
CA GLU A 77 -9.90 6.69 -29.74
C GLU A 77 -8.41 7.06 -29.94
N PRO A 78 -7.88 7.27 -31.17
CA PRO A 78 -6.47 7.60 -31.36
C PRO A 78 -6.08 9.00 -30.87
N TYR A 79 -7.04 9.89 -30.65
CA TYR A 79 -6.82 11.29 -30.29
C TYR A 79 -7.06 11.59 -28.81
N ILE A 80 -7.66 10.65 -28.07
CA ILE A 80 -7.93 10.79 -26.65
C ILE A 80 -6.85 10.05 -25.87
N ASN A 81 -6.19 10.76 -24.96
CA ASN A 81 -5.19 10.14 -24.11
C ASN A 81 -5.85 9.21 -23.09
N ASP A 82 -5.50 7.92 -23.15
CA ASP A 82 -5.83 6.95 -22.11
C ASP A 82 -4.86 7.11 -20.94
N TRP A 83 -5.24 7.97 -19.98
CA TRP A 83 -4.46 8.13 -18.75
C TRP A 83 -4.72 6.95 -17.84
N LYS A 84 -3.68 6.15 -17.61
CA LYS A 84 -3.73 5.02 -16.68
C LYS A 84 -3.49 5.51 -15.27
N LEU A 85 -4.25 4.97 -14.32
CA LEU A 85 -4.00 5.12 -12.90
C LEU A 85 -3.35 3.84 -12.38
N PRO A 86 -2.01 3.78 -12.21
CA PRO A 86 -1.37 2.63 -11.60
C PRO A 86 -1.77 2.57 -10.13
N VAL A 87 -2.34 1.44 -9.71
CA VAL A 87 -2.69 1.18 -8.32
C VAL A 87 -1.90 -0.04 -7.84
N VAL A 88 -1.16 0.15 -6.76
CA VAL A 88 -0.50 -0.91 -6.01
C VAL A 88 -1.41 -1.23 -4.83
N ASP A 89 -2.24 -2.25 -5.00
CA ASP A 89 -3.11 -2.75 -3.94
C ASP A 89 -2.31 -3.69 -3.02
N LEU A 90 -2.25 -3.34 -1.74
CA LEU A 90 -1.55 -4.10 -0.70
C LEU A 90 -2.02 -5.56 -0.63
N LYS A 91 -3.30 -5.83 -0.88
CA LYS A 91 -3.88 -7.17 -0.81
C LYS A 91 -3.44 -8.07 -1.95
N THR A 92 -3.22 -7.51 -3.13
CA THR A 92 -2.95 -8.29 -4.35
C THR A 92 -1.53 -8.14 -4.85
N MET A 93 -0.73 -7.23 -4.28
CA MET A 93 0.65 -7.03 -4.71
C MET A 93 1.50 -8.27 -4.46
N ASP A 94 2.37 -8.59 -5.43
CA ASP A 94 3.32 -9.68 -5.29
C ASP A 94 4.49 -9.27 -4.38
N ALA A 95 4.42 -9.71 -3.11
CA ALA A 95 5.44 -9.42 -2.10
C ALA A 95 6.84 -9.89 -2.51
N ARG A 96 6.98 -10.85 -3.43
CA ARG A 96 8.29 -11.34 -3.91
C ARG A 96 9.05 -10.30 -4.73
N LYS A 97 8.37 -9.26 -5.22
CA LYS A 97 8.99 -8.10 -5.89
C LYS A 97 9.71 -7.18 -4.89
N LEU A 98 9.44 -7.31 -3.59
CA LEU A 98 10.08 -6.53 -2.55
C LEU A 98 11.42 -7.16 -2.17
N MET A 99 12.50 -6.46 -2.52
CA MET A 99 13.87 -6.86 -2.16
C MET A 99 14.15 -6.60 -0.67
N ASN A 100 13.45 -5.64 -0.06
CA ASN A 100 13.60 -5.34 1.36
C ASN A 100 12.77 -6.34 2.18
N ARG A 101 13.45 -7.16 2.98
CA ARG A 101 12.83 -8.17 3.83
C ARG A 101 11.78 -7.59 4.78
N ARG A 102 12.05 -6.44 5.42
CA ARG A 102 11.11 -5.81 6.37
C ARG A 102 9.80 -5.42 5.68
N LEU A 103 9.89 -4.83 4.48
CA LEU A 103 8.70 -4.48 3.70
C LEU A 103 7.95 -5.72 3.22
N ARG A 104 8.67 -6.76 2.80
CA ARG A 104 8.05 -8.03 2.43
C ARG A 104 7.30 -8.66 3.59
N ASP A 105 7.93 -8.69 4.77
CA ASP A 105 7.34 -9.23 5.99
C ASP A 105 6.03 -8.48 6.34
N VAL A 106 6.02 -7.14 6.24
CA VAL A 106 4.81 -6.31 6.45
C VAL A 106 3.70 -6.70 5.48
N VAL A 107 4.00 -6.73 4.18
CA VAL A 107 2.99 -7.04 3.14
C VAL A 107 2.41 -8.44 3.34
N GLU A 108 3.25 -9.44 3.63
CA GLU A 108 2.77 -10.81 3.87
C GLU A 108 1.88 -10.90 5.12
N ILE A 109 2.21 -10.13 6.18
CA ILE A 109 1.40 -10.07 7.39
C ILE A 109 0.07 -9.39 7.10
N ASP A 110 0.07 -8.24 6.43
CA ASP A 110 -1.13 -7.50 6.04
C ASP A 110 -2.07 -8.37 5.21
N GLN A 111 -1.55 -9.05 4.19
CA GLN A 111 -2.32 -9.95 3.34
C GLN A 111 -2.96 -11.09 4.15
N SER A 112 -2.22 -11.64 5.11
CA SER A 112 -2.75 -12.68 6.00
C SER A 112 -3.85 -12.15 6.93
N MET A 113 -3.69 -10.93 7.45
CA MET A 113 -4.70 -10.25 8.28
C MET A 113 -5.97 -9.93 7.49
N PHE A 114 -5.85 -9.38 6.27
CA PHE A 114 -7.01 -9.12 5.40
C PHE A 114 -7.76 -10.40 5.00
N ALA A 115 -7.04 -11.51 4.80
CA ALA A 115 -7.64 -12.80 4.51
C ALA A 115 -8.28 -13.47 5.75
N GLY A 116 -8.03 -12.95 6.96
CA GLY A 116 -8.38 -13.62 8.23
C GLY A 116 -7.62 -14.93 8.45
N SER A 117 -6.56 -15.19 7.67
CA SER A 117 -5.79 -16.43 7.69
C SER A 117 -4.65 -16.34 8.71
N TYR A 118 -5.02 -16.34 9.99
CA TYR A 118 -4.05 -16.22 11.07
C TYR A 118 -3.18 -17.47 11.30
N ASP A 119 -3.53 -18.62 10.71
CA ASP A 119 -2.68 -19.81 10.79
C ASP A 119 -1.38 -19.63 9.99
N GLY A 120 -1.41 -18.90 8.86
CA GLY A 120 -0.21 -18.50 8.12
C GLY A 120 0.70 -17.56 8.93
N LEU A 121 0.11 -16.76 9.82
CA LEU A 121 0.88 -15.91 10.75
C LEU A 121 1.53 -16.70 11.88
N ARG A 122 1.15 -17.95 12.14
CA ARG A 122 1.70 -18.77 13.25
C ARG A 122 2.98 -19.51 12.89
N GLU A 123 3.50 -19.32 11.69
CA GLU A 123 4.78 -19.87 11.30
C GLU A 123 5.89 -19.49 12.29
N ASN A 124 6.80 -20.43 12.57
CA ASN A 124 7.90 -20.21 13.50
C ASN A 124 9.00 -19.37 12.85
N ARG A 125 8.73 -18.07 12.69
CA ARG A 125 9.66 -17.07 12.17
C ARG A 125 9.78 -15.89 13.12
N LYS A 126 10.93 -15.21 13.01
CA LYS A 126 11.18 -13.97 13.73
C LYS A 126 10.91 -12.77 12.82
N ILE A 127 10.14 -11.82 13.32
CA ILE A 127 9.78 -10.57 12.64
C ILE A 127 10.12 -9.42 13.58
N GLU A 128 10.55 -8.28 13.04
CA GLU A 128 10.75 -7.09 13.86
C GLU A 128 9.41 -6.58 14.41
N THR A 129 9.40 -6.18 15.68
CA THR A 129 8.21 -5.64 16.36
C THR A 129 7.61 -4.47 15.58
N GLU A 130 8.43 -3.56 15.06
CA GLU A 130 7.96 -2.42 14.25
C GLU A 130 7.32 -2.85 12.92
N SER A 131 7.83 -3.91 12.29
CA SER A 131 7.26 -4.42 11.03
C SER A 131 5.86 -4.99 11.28
N PHE A 132 5.69 -5.72 12.39
CA PHE A 132 4.37 -6.23 12.78
C PHE A 132 3.41 -5.10 13.18
N MET A 133 3.87 -4.10 13.94
CA MET A 133 3.05 -2.94 14.32
C MET A 133 2.62 -2.11 13.11
N MET A 134 3.49 -1.98 12.11
CA MET A 134 3.14 -1.32 10.85
C MET A 134 2.02 -2.08 10.12
N ALA A 135 2.10 -3.41 10.06
CA ALA A 135 1.05 -4.23 9.45
C ALA A 135 -0.29 -4.11 10.21
N ALA A 136 -0.25 -4.18 11.55
CA ALA A 136 -1.44 -3.94 12.37
C ALA A 136 -2.07 -2.55 12.11
N THR A 137 -1.24 -1.54 11.83
CA THR A 137 -1.71 -0.19 11.49
C THR A 137 -2.38 -0.14 10.11
N PHE A 138 -1.78 -0.74 9.08
CA PHE A 138 -2.34 -0.72 7.72
C PHE A 138 -3.65 -1.49 7.60
N THR A 139 -3.83 -2.53 8.41
CA THR A 139 -5.06 -3.32 8.48
C THR A 139 -6.08 -2.77 9.48
N CYS A 140 -5.77 -1.64 10.13
CA CYS A 140 -6.58 -1.06 11.21
C CYS A 140 -6.94 -2.06 12.32
N THR A 141 -6.07 -3.04 12.57
CA THR A 141 -6.28 -4.05 13.62
C THR A 141 -5.91 -3.46 14.98
N ASN A 142 -6.78 -3.64 15.98
CA ASN A 142 -6.57 -3.12 17.35
C ASN A 142 -5.54 -3.95 18.16
N ILE A 143 -4.28 -3.94 17.71
CA ILE A 143 -3.15 -4.56 18.40
C ILE A 143 -2.24 -3.45 18.91
N ARG A 144 -2.02 -3.42 20.22
CA ARG A 144 -1.10 -2.51 20.90
C ARG A 144 0.23 -3.22 21.13
N ARG A 145 1.29 -2.42 21.33
CA ARG A 145 2.63 -2.96 21.61
C ARG A 145 2.67 -3.86 22.84
N GLU A 146 1.88 -3.52 23.85
CA GLU A 146 1.71 -4.28 25.10
C GLU A 146 1.15 -5.70 24.87
N ASP A 147 0.45 -5.91 23.77
CA ASP A 147 -0.16 -7.19 23.43
C ASP A 147 0.83 -8.16 22.77
N LEU A 148 2.05 -7.70 22.49
CA LEU A 148 3.12 -8.44 21.85
C LEU A 148 4.20 -8.85 22.88
N PRO A 149 5.01 -9.87 22.59
CA PRO A 149 6.20 -10.17 23.38
C PRO A 149 7.16 -8.98 23.43
N GLU A 150 7.79 -8.74 24.59
CA GLU A 150 8.81 -7.69 24.75
C GLU A 150 10.04 -7.97 23.87
N GLY A 151 10.61 -6.91 23.31
CA GLY A 151 11.82 -6.93 22.48
C GLY A 151 11.63 -6.33 21.10
N ASP A 152 12.72 -6.27 20.35
CA ASP A 152 12.74 -5.72 18.98
C ASP A 152 12.40 -6.78 17.91
N GLU A 153 12.45 -8.06 18.27
CA GLU A 153 12.02 -9.18 17.44
C GLU A 153 10.96 -10.01 18.16
N ILE A 154 9.85 -10.28 17.47
CA ILE A 154 8.81 -11.19 17.92
C ILE A 154 8.97 -12.55 17.27
N ASN A 155 8.80 -13.61 18.07
CA ASN A 155 8.51 -14.94 17.53
C ASN A 155 7.01 -15.00 17.19
N MET A 156 6.68 -15.12 15.91
CA MET A 156 5.30 -15.02 15.43
C MET A 156 4.36 -16.05 16.06
N CYS A 157 4.80 -17.30 16.23
CA CYS A 157 4.00 -18.33 16.91
C CYS A 157 3.63 -17.92 18.35
N LYS A 158 4.61 -17.40 19.12
CA LYS A 158 4.35 -16.90 20.47
C LYS A 158 3.44 -15.67 20.48
N ALA A 159 3.71 -14.70 19.62
CA ALA A 159 2.92 -13.47 19.52
C ALA A 159 1.46 -13.77 19.17
N MET A 160 1.22 -14.60 18.15
CA MET A 160 -0.12 -14.99 17.75
C MET A 160 -0.84 -15.76 18.86
N ASN A 161 -0.17 -16.68 19.57
CA ASN A 161 -0.78 -17.39 20.70
C ASN A 161 -1.20 -16.44 21.83
N GLN A 162 -0.37 -15.44 22.16
CA GLN A 162 -0.67 -14.42 23.15
C GLN A 162 -1.88 -13.57 22.73
N LEU A 163 -1.91 -13.10 21.48
CA LEU A 163 -3.04 -12.34 20.92
C LEU A 163 -4.34 -13.13 20.96
N PHE A 164 -4.33 -14.40 20.54
CA PHE A 164 -5.51 -15.26 20.60
C PHE A 164 -6.00 -15.54 22.00
N GLN A 165 -5.08 -15.68 22.96
CA GLN A 165 -5.45 -15.88 24.35
C GLN A 165 -6.14 -14.64 24.92
N ARG A 166 -5.58 -13.45 24.68
CA ARG A 166 -6.21 -12.18 25.05
C ARG A 166 -7.62 -12.05 24.45
N MET A 167 -7.79 -12.29 23.15
CA MET A 167 -9.11 -12.19 22.50
C MET A 167 -10.14 -13.16 23.12
N ARG A 168 -9.72 -14.37 23.52
CA ARG A 168 -10.59 -15.31 24.24
C ARG A 168 -10.98 -14.78 25.63
N ASP A 169 -10.04 -14.19 26.34
CA ASP A 169 -10.27 -13.68 27.69
C ASP A 169 -11.18 -12.43 27.67
N GLU A 170 -11.02 -11.54 26.70
CA GLU A 170 -11.92 -10.40 26.46
C GLU A 170 -13.34 -10.84 26.07
N GLY A 171 -13.47 -11.88 25.24
CA GLY A 171 -14.77 -12.45 24.87
C GLY A 171 -15.54 -13.02 26.06
N LYS A 172 -14.83 -13.59 27.05
CA LYS A 172 -15.43 -14.13 28.29
C LYS A 172 -15.83 -13.06 29.30
N LEU A 173 -15.19 -11.90 29.30
CA LEU A 173 -15.55 -10.79 30.19
C LEU A 173 -16.83 -10.05 29.73
N ASN A 174 -17.18 -10.19 28.45
CA ASN A 174 -18.33 -9.52 27.82
C ASN A 174 -19.56 -10.44 27.65
N THR A 175 -19.56 -11.63 28.27
CA THR A 175 -20.67 -12.58 28.34
C THR A 175 -21.08 -12.84 29.78
#